data_AF-A0A1A8MW74-F1
#
_entry.id   AF-A0A1A8MW74-F1
#
_cell.length_a   1.000
_cell.length_b   1.000
_cell.length_c   1.000
_cell.angle_alpha   90.00
_cell.angle_beta   90.00
_cell.angle_gamma   90.00
#
_symmetry.space_group_name_H-M   'P 1'
#
loop_
_entity.id
_entity.type
_entity.pdbx_description
1 polymer ?
#
loop_
_entity_poly.entity_id
_entity_poly.type
_entity_poly.pdbx_seq_one_letter_code
_entity_poly.pdbx_strand_id
1 'polypeptide(L)'
;GQTPVNTFQVVLITDGEISFTIFQYNTITWTTGRHASSGGNLTGLGGIAAQAGFNAGDGTRYFNIPGSRTTDVVGVEGTTNVGYPGRWVFRIDDANVEVG
;
A
#
# COMPACT_ATOMS: atom_id res chain seq x y z
N GLY A 1 2.46 27.43 2.50
CA GLY A 1 1.76 26.39 1.71
C GLY A 1 1.50 25.20 2.60
N GLN A 2 0.38 24.49 2.41
CA GLN A 2 0.06 23.30 3.19
C GLN A 2 1.05 22.16 2.91
N THR A 3 1.37 21.38 3.95
CA THR A 3 2.09 20.12 3.81
C THR A 3 1.13 19.08 3.19
N PRO A 4 1.51 18.39 2.09
CA PRO A 4 0.68 17.37 1.47
C PRO A 4 0.43 16.21 2.45
N VAL A 5 -0.75 15.61 2.37
CA VAL A 5 -1.17 14.53 3.24
C VAL A 5 -1.60 13.32 2.41
N ASN A 6 -1.36 12.14 2.95
CA ASN A 6 -1.90 10.89 2.44
C ASN A 6 -3.04 10.45 3.35
N THR A 7 -4.09 9.90 2.76
CA THR A 7 -5.26 9.34 3.45
C THR A 7 -5.42 7.89 3.05
N PHE A 8 -5.33 7.00 4.03
CA PHE A 8 -5.55 5.58 3.85
C PHE A 8 -6.04 4.96 5.16
N GLN A 9 -6.63 3.78 5.07
CA GLN A 9 -7.07 2.97 6.20
C GLN A 9 -6.61 1.52 6.03
N VAL A 10 -6.32 0.87 7.15
CA VAL A 10 -6.10 -0.58 7.23
C VAL A 10 -7.13 -1.16 8.18
N VAL A 11 -7.79 -2.24 7.76
CA VAL A 11 -8.75 -2.99 8.58
C VAL A 11 -8.26 -4.43 8.65
N LEU A 12 -8.22 -5.00 9.85
CA LEU A 12 -8.02 -6.42 10.09
C LEU A 12 -9.36 -7.01 10.54
N ILE A 13 -9.81 -8.08 9.88
CA ILE A 13 -11.07 -8.77 10.18
C ILE A 13 -10.75 -10.24 10.38
N THR A 14 -11.34 -10.86 11.40
CA THR A 14 -11.21 -12.29 11.67
C THR A 14 -12.46 -12.84 12.35
N ASP A 15 -12.75 -14.11 12.13
CA ASP A 15 -13.72 -14.90 12.89
C ASP A 15 -13.06 -15.89 13.87
N GLY A 16 -11.72 -15.90 13.95
CA GLY A 16 -10.91 -16.82 14.75
C GLY A 16 -10.28 -17.96 13.94
N GLU A 17 -10.77 -18.24 12.73
CA GLU A 17 -10.21 -19.25 11.82
C GLU A 17 -9.68 -18.59 10.54
N ILE A 18 -10.49 -17.72 9.93
CA ILE A 18 -10.17 -16.99 8.71
C ILE A 18 -9.85 -15.53 9.06
N SER A 19 -8.85 -14.96 8.38
CA SER A 19 -8.41 -13.58 8.62
C SER A 19 -8.15 -12.84 7.32
N PHE A 20 -8.63 -11.59 7.24
CA PHE A 20 -8.41 -10.71 6.10
C PHE A 20 -7.82 -9.37 6.53
N THR A 21 -6.97 -8.81 5.68
CA THR A 21 -6.65 -7.37 5.72
C THR A 21 -7.32 -6.66 4.57
N ILE A 22 -7.88 -5.49 4.85
CA ILE A 22 -8.42 -4.57 3.85
C ILE A 22 -7.61 -3.28 3.93
N PHE A 23 -6.95 -2.91 2.83
CA PHE A 23 -6.35 -1.60 2.66
C PHE A 23 -7.29 -0.74 1.82
N GLN A 24 -7.56 0.46 2.30
CA GLN A 24 -8.33 1.48 1.59
C GLN A 24 -7.41 2.66 1.34
N TYR A 25 -7.04 2.88 0.09
CA TYR A 25 -6.29 4.04 -0.36
C TYR A 25 -7.27 5.08 -0.89
N ASN A 26 -7.22 6.29 -0.34
CA ASN A 26 -7.94 7.45 -0.87
C ASN A 26 -6.90 8.43 -1.42
N THR A 27 -6.84 9.68 -0.96
CA THR A 27 -5.87 10.64 -1.45
C THR A 27 -4.43 10.23 -1.13
N ILE A 28 -3.62 9.88 -2.14
CA ILE A 28 -2.17 9.72 -2.04
C ILE A 28 -1.49 10.80 -2.87
N THR A 29 -0.67 11.64 -2.24
CA THR A 29 -0.06 12.82 -2.87
C THR A 29 1.46 12.84 -2.79
N TRP A 30 2.04 12.00 -1.94
CA TRP A 30 3.47 11.82 -1.82
C TRP A 30 3.81 10.36 -1.56
N THR A 31 4.93 9.90 -2.11
CA THR A 31 5.38 8.51 -2.00
C THR A 31 6.85 8.42 -1.64
N THR A 32 7.51 9.56 -1.44
CA THR A 32 8.91 9.63 -1.02
C THR A 32 9.06 10.60 0.13
N GLY A 33 10.12 10.42 0.92
CA GLY A 33 10.55 11.46 1.85
C GLY A 33 11.03 12.72 1.12
N ARG A 34 11.19 13.81 1.87
CA ARG A 34 11.88 15.03 1.43
C ARG A 34 13.36 15.05 1.83
N HIS A 35 13.79 14.08 2.63
CA HIS A 35 15.17 13.99 3.08
C HIS A 35 16.08 13.59 1.93
N ALA A 36 17.31 14.09 1.89
CA ALA A 36 18.25 13.85 0.79
C ALA A 36 18.47 12.34 0.50
N SER A 37 18.44 11.50 1.54
CA SER A 37 18.58 10.04 1.40
C SER A 37 17.41 9.37 0.66
N SER A 38 16.23 9.99 0.66
CA SER A 38 15.08 9.51 -0.10
C SER A 38 15.04 10.04 -1.53
N GLY A 39 15.79 11.11 -1.85
CA GLY A 39 15.87 11.70 -3.19
C GLY A 39 14.60 12.42 -3.66
N GLY A 40 13.59 12.56 -2.81
CA GLY A 40 12.32 13.22 -3.18
C GLY A 40 12.41 14.74 -3.23
N ASN A 41 11.60 15.34 -4.10
CA ASN A 41 11.43 16.78 -4.22
C ASN A 41 10.58 17.36 -3.07
N LEU A 42 10.35 18.68 -3.09
CA LEU A 42 9.55 19.38 -2.07
C LEU A 42 8.08 18.92 -1.99
N THR A 43 7.56 18.27 -3.04
CA THR A 43 6.22 17.66 -3.06
C THR A 43 6.19 16.22 -2.54
N GLY A 44 7.34 15.60 -2.27
CA GLY A 44 7.42 14.22 -1.79
C GLY A 44 7.32 13.18 -2.92
N LEU A 45 7.83 13.52 -4.11
CA LEU A 45 7.87 12.68 -5.31
C LEU A 45 9.26 12.67 -5.96
N GLY A 46 9.50 11.73 -6.88
CA GLY A 46 10.71 11.69 -7.74
C GLY A 46 11.95 11.03 -7.13
N GLY A 47 11.87 10.57 -5.87
CA GLY A 47 12.89 9.80 -5.19
C GLY A 47 12.62 8.29 -5.16
N ILE A 48 13.11 7.61 -4.12
CA ILE A 48 12.81 6.20 -3.84
C ILE A 48 11.34 6.09 -3.41
N ALA A 49 10.51 5.59 -4.33
CA ALA A 49 9.07 5.46 -4.13
C ALA A 49 8.71 4.44 -3.04
N ALA A 50 7.60 4.72 -2.36
CA ALA A 50 7.04 3.87 -1.32
C ALA A 50 6.73 2.47 -1.83
N GLN A 51 6.76 1.51 -0.90
CA GLN A 51 6.27 0.16 -1.14
C GLN A 51 4.85 0.06 -0.57
N ALA A 52 3.92 -0.42 -1.40
CA ALA A 52 2.55 -0.74 -1.00
C ALA A 52 2.29 -2.24 -1.19
N GLY A 53 1.61 -2.85 -0.24
CA GLY A 53 1.39 -4.29 -0.21
C GLY A 53 1.31 -4.87 1.20
N PHE A 54 1.25 -6.21 1.28
CA PHE A 54 1.26 -6.96 2.53
C PHE A 54 2.58 -7.71 2.71
N ASN A 55 3.06 -7.82 3.94
CA ASN A 55 4.22 -8.61 4.30
C ASN A 55 4.00 -9.22 5.69
N ALA A 56 4.06 -10.54 5.81
CA ALA A 56 3.83 -11.26 7.06
C ALA A 56 5.01 -11.20 8.04
N GLY A 57 6.17 -10.71 7.61
CA GLY A 57 7.39 -10.63 8.42
C GLY A 57 8.17 -11.95 8.56
N ASP A 58 7.76 -13.00 7.85
CA ASP A 58 8.41 -14.32 7.85
C ASP A 58 9.39 -14.53 6.69
N GLY A 59 9.53 -13.52 5.82
CA GLY A 59 10.44 -13.55 4.67
C GLY A 59 9.93 -14.32 3.46
N THR A 60 8.75 -14.95 3.53
CA THR A 60 8.19 -15.74 2.43
C THR A 60 6.83 -15.21 1.97
N ARG A 61 5.96 -14.84 2.90
CA ARG A 61 4.59 -14.40 2.61
C ARG A 61 4.53 -12.89 2.45
N TYR A 62 4.51 -12.43 1.21
CA TYR A 62 4.32 -11.03 0.88
C TYR A 62 3.62 -10.86 -0.48
N PHE A 63 2.97 -9.72 -0.66
CA PHE A 63 2.39 -9.30 -1.92
C PHE A 63 2.71 -7.83 -2.17
N ASN A 64 3.29 -7.51 -3.33
CA ASN A 64 3.50 -6.13 -3.76
C ASN A 64 2.35 -5.71 -4.68
N ILE A 65 1.69 -4.61 -4.34
CA ILE A 65 0.69 -3.99 -5.22
C ILE A 65 1.39 -3.56 -6.54
N PRO A 66 0.75 -3.73 -7.72
CA PRO A 66 1.29 -3.24 -8.98
C PRO A 66 1.70 -1.77 -8.89
N GLY A 67 2.89 -1.43 -9.42
CA GLY A 67 3.45 -0.07 -9.34
C GLY A 67 4.20 0.24 -8.03
N SER A 68 4.15 -0.64 -7.02
CA SER A 68 4.93 -0.52 -5.78
C SER A 68 6.43 -0.35 -6.05
N ARG A 69 7.10 0.55 -5.29
CA ARG A 69 8.50 0.97 -5.50
C ARG A 69 8.80 1.62 -6.87
N THR A 70 7.78 2.06 -7.58
CA THR A 70 7.92 2.89 -8.78
C THR A 70 7.13 4.20 -8.61
N THR A 71 7.28 5.13 -9.55
CA THR A 71 6.50 6.38 -9.54
C THR A 71 4.99 6.14 -9.57
N ASP A 72 4.55 4.99 -10.12
CA ASP A 72 3.14 4.68 -10.32
C ASP A 72 2.40 4.38 -9.00
N VAL A 73 3.12 4.08 -7.92
CA VAL A 73 2.52 3.85 -6.58
C VAL A 73 1.76 5.07 -6.05
N VAL A 74 2.00 6.26 -6.61
CA VAL A 74 1.23 7.46 -6.25
C VAL A 74 -0.24 7.35 -6.64
N GLY A 75 -0.58 6.53 -7.65
CA GLY A 75 -1.95 6.28 -8.12
C GLY A 75 -2.59 5.02 -7.54
N VAL A 76 -2.11 4.53 -6.40
CA VAL A 76 -2.59 3.28 -5.78
C VAL A 76 -4.08 3.32 -5.45
N GLU A 77 -4.66 4.50 -5.23
CA GLU A 77 -6.09 4.73 -5.03
C GLU A 77 -6.95 4.41 -6.26
N GLY A 78 -6.35 4.32 -7.45
CA GLY A 78 -7.00 3.85 -8.66
C GLY A 78 -6.90 2.33 -8.89
N THR A 79 -6.13 1.62 -8.07
CA THR A 79 -5.85 0.18 -8.23
C THR A 79 -6.67 -0.68 -7.29
N THR A 80 -6.84 -1.97 -7.60
CA THR A 80 -7.62 -2.91 -6.77
C THR A 80 -7.39 -4.36 -7.20
N ASN A 81 -7.65 -5.32 -6.31
CA ASN A 81 -7.85 -6.74 -6.66
C ASN A 81 -9.33 -7.19 -6.57
N VAL A 82 -10.19 -6.39 -5.94
CA VAL A 82 -11.60 -6.75 -5.66
C VAL A 82 -12.62 -5.92 -6.46
N GLY A 83 -12.15 -5.18 -7.48
CA GLY A 83 -13.02 -4.39 -8.37
C GLY A 83 -13.53 -3.06 -7.79
N TYR A 84 -13.04 -2.65 -6.61
CA TYR A 84 -13.35 -1.35 -6.01
C TYR A 84 -12.07 -0.49 -5.93
N PRO A 85 -11.95 0.60 -6.69
CA PRO A 85 -10.75 1.43 -6.69
C PRO A 85 -10.27 1.82 -5.30
N GLY A 86 -8.97 1.67 -5.05
CA GLY A 86 -8.32 1.95 -3.78
C GLY A 86 -8.49 0.85 -2.75
N ARG A 87 -9.33 -0.15 -3.00
CA ARG A 87 -9.53 -1.29 -2.10
C ARG A 87 -8.65 -2.46 -2.49
N TRP A 88 -7.84 -2.89 -1.53
CA TRP A 88 -7.08 -4.13 -1.60
C TRP A 88 -7.49 -5.05 -0.47
N VAL A 89 -7.78 -6.31 -0.78
CA VAL A 89 -8.18 -7.32 0.21
C VAL A 89 -7.26 -8.53 0.11
N PHE A 90 -6.64 -8.90 1.23
CA PHE A 90 -5.77 -10.07 1.30
C PHE A 90 -6.30 -11.03 2.35
N ARG A 91 -6.40 -12.31 2.00
CA ARG A 91 -6.55 -13.39 2.98
C ARG A 91 -5.17 -13.69 3.58
N ILE A 92 -5.09 -13.79 4.91
CA ILE A 92 -3.82 -13.82 5.64
C ILE A 92 -3.73 -14.93 6.70
N ASP A 93 -4.77 -15.76 6.86
CA ASP A 93 -4.72 -16.95 7.74
C ASP A 93 -3.94 -18.13 7.13
N ASP A 94 -3.77 -18.17 5.82
CA ASP A 94 -3.07 -19.26 5.12
C ASP A 94 -1.53 -19.07 5.12
N ALA A 95 -0.81 -20.17 4.83
CA ALA A 95 0.61 -20.22 4.52
C ALA A 95 0.98 -19.46 3.23
N ASN A 96 0.00 -18.95 2.48
CA ASN A 96 0.21 -18.01 1.37
C ASN A 96 -0.65 -16.76 1.56
N VAL A 97 -0.19 -15.65 0.97
CA VAL A 97 -1.02 -14.45 0.84
C VAL A 97 -1.84 -14.61 -0.43
N GLU A 98 -3.16 -14.60 -0.30
CA GLU A 98 -4.06 -14.71 -1.44
C GLU A 98 -4.76 -13.37 -1.70
N VAL A 99 -4.80 -12.98 -2.97
CA VAL A 99 -5.64 -11.88 -3.44
C VAL A 99 -7.09 -12.37 -3.44
N GLY A 100 -7.92 -11.76 -2.61
CA GLY A 100 -9.37 -11.96 -2.61
C GLY A 100 -10.08 -11.27 -3.76
#